data_AF-A0A4Q9VFN4-F1
#
_entry.id   AF-A0A4Q9VFN4-F1
#
_cell.length_a   1.000
_cell.length_b   1.000
_cell.length_c   1.000
_cell.angle_alpha   90.00
_cell.angle_beta   90.00
_cell.angle_gamma   90.00
#
_symmetry.space_group_name_H-M   'P 1'
#
loop_
_entity.id
_entity.type
_entity.pdbx_description
1 polymer ?
#
loop_
_entity_poly.entity_id
_entity_poly.type
_entity_poly.pdbx_seq_one_letter_code
_entity_poly.pdbx_strand_id
1 'polypeptide(L)'
;MCSAKTTCLGVALAMAAAIGPGVGQAADGGRLDRDPPAVLQAMIGVGVTVASVTERARTIFKRSDADGDGSLTAADGRLADSVAQTTMRAASVMNLFQFDLDGDGIVTEAEIRTILAFERRISGPRAPLAGGSSETLDARVRAFMVADADHDGRITLQEAQTAARNAIEATKSVAGTEAIIVELLDYAGNRNVGLSEQAFVDLVLERFKEIDADADGTLTREEINASTLRRQEIRRAAMAARRQAEEEATRRRAVPPEVQACELPKPSPEAAVVLLSAYESQSLSTTAIGTREVAVGTATVSVEQGEGPVWVLLLTHKPVIWRFTGAVGRIERAILLSSVDLANAGPESLAGATGLAREKITFGPPCLKPFTDARSIDSSRVLASVRKQTERDPVVAATYALSAVKVRVSVMSGQRFR
;
A
#
# COMPACT_ATOMS: atom_id res chain seq x y z
N MET A 1 -27.44 -31.76 46.14
CA MET A 1 -27.64 -32.09 44.71
C MET A 1 -27.88 -30.80 43.97
N CYS A 2 -26.83 -30.20 43.40
CA CYS A 2 -26.92 -29.04 42.52
C CYS A 2 -25.94 -29.30 41.38
N SER A 3 -26.47 -29.64 40.22
CA SER A 3 -25.71 -29.95 39.01
C SER A 3 -26.35 -29.20 37.86
N ALA A 4 -25.66 -28.19 37.35
CA ALA A 4 -25.76 -27.76 35.97
C ALA A 4 -24.49 -26.96 35.64
N LYS A 5 -23.57 -27.65 34.97
CA LYS A 5 -22.37 -27.07 34.36
C LYS A 5 -22.81 -26.14 33.23
N THR A 6 -22.67 -24.84 33.42
CA THR A 6 -22.77 -23.86 32.33
C THR A 6 -21.42 -23.83 31.61
N THR A 7 -21.27 -24.69 30.61
CA THR A 7 -20.14 -24.67 29.70
C THR A 7 -20.37 -23.51 28.72
N CYS A 8 -19.70 -22.37 28.92
CA CYS A 8 -19.55 -21.34 27.89
C CYS A 8 -18.66 -21.91 26.78
N LEU A 9 -19.29 -22.62 25.84
CA LEU A 9 -18.62 -23.14 24.65
C LEU A 9 -18.54 -22.00 23.63
N GLY A 10 -17.37 -21.36 23.53
CA GLY A 10 -17.04 -20.46 22.45
C GLY A 10 -17.11 -21.20 21.12
N VAL A 11 -18.13 -20.89 20.30
CA VAL A 11 -18.19 -21.40 18.93
C VAL A 11 -17.11 -20.70 18.13
N ALA A 12 -16.08 -21.45 17.76
CA ALA A 12 -15.13 -21.14 16.71
C ALA A 12 -15.90 -21.01 15.39
N LEU A 13 -15.95 -19.81 14.82
CA LEU A 13 -16.34 -19.64 13.42
C LEU A 13 -15.22 -20.22 12.55
N ALA A 14 -15.54 -21.24 11.75
CA ALA A 14 -14.61 -21.83 10.81
C ALA A 14 -14.21 -20.80 9.75
N MET A 15 -12.91 -20.54 9.64
CA MET A 15 -12.33 -19.60 8.69
C MET A 15 -12.23 -20.18 7.29
N ALA A 16 -12.65 -19.41 6.30
CA ALA A 16 -12.16 -19.50 4.94
C ALA A 16 -11.50 -18.16 4.58
N ALA A 17 -10.17 -18.14 4.51
CA ALA A 17 -9.41 -16.96 4.13
C ALA A 17 -9.49 -16.74 2.61
N ALA A 18 -10.02 -15.61 2.18
CA ALA A 18 -9.90 -15.13 0.81
C ALA A 18 -9.35 -13.69 0.85
N ILE A 19 -8.06 -13.55 0.50
CA ILE A 19 -7.35 -12.28 0.43
C ILE A 19 -7.64 -11.61 -0.92
N GLY A 20 -7.97 -10.32 -0.90
CA GLY A 20 -7.93 -9.45 -2.07
C GLY A 20 -7.93 -7.97 -1.67
N PRO A 21 -7.04 -7.12 -2.19
CA PRO A 21 -7.03 -5.69 -1.88
C PRO A 21 -7.86 -4.89 -2.91
N GLY A 22 -8.37 -3.72 -2.51
CA GLY A 22 -8.78 -2.69 -3.47
C GLY A 22 -9.90 -1.76 -3.00
N VAL A 23 -9.51 -0.52 -2.66
CA VAL A 23 -10.30 0.65 -2.27
C VAL A 23 -11.12 1.22 -3.43
N GLY A 24 -12.30 1.81 -3.16
CA GLY A 24 -12.95 2.78 -4.05
C GLY A 24 -14.46 2.96 -3.83
N GLN A 25 -14.87 4.15 -3.41
CA GLN A 25 -16.27 4.57 -3.24
C GLN A 25 -17.07 4.52 -4.56
N ALA A 26 -18.30 4.02 -4.49
CA ALA A 26 -19.43 4.49 -5.30
C ALA A 26 -20.74 4.14 -4.56
N ALA A 27 -21.56 5.16 -4.34
CA ALA A 27 -22.88 5.03 -3.76
C ALA A 27 -23.87 4.42 -4.79
N ASP A 28 -24.79 3.61 -4.25
CA ASP A 28 -26.15 3.37 -4.73
C ASP A 28 -26.40 2.53 -6.01
N GLY A 29 -25.56 1.52 -6.26
CA GLY A 29 -25.88 0.42 -7.18
C GLY A 29 -25.38 -0.96 -6.74
N GLY A 30 -25.00 -1.14 -5.47
CA GLY A 30 -23.83 -1.98 -5.14
C GLY A 30 -24.00 -3.10 -4.11
N ARG A 31 -25.16 -3.73 -3.94
CA ARG A 31 -25.28 -4.96 -3.10
C ARG A 31 -25.23 -6.27 -3.88
N LEU A 32 -25.79 -6.32 -5.09
CA LEU A 32 -25.86 -7.54 -5.91
C LEU A 32 -24.49 -8.00 -6.46
N ASP A 33 -23.52 -7.08 -6.57
CA ASP A 33 -22.16 -7.35 -7.07
C ASP A 33 -21.14 -7.66 -5.95
N ARG A 34 -21.55 -7.59 -4.67
CA ARG A 34 -20.66 -7.87 -3.53
C ARG A 34 -20.96 -9.25 -2.97
N ASP A 35 -19.92 -10.06 -2.78
CA ASP A 35 -20.07 -11.34 -2.08
C ASP A 35 -20.63 -11.07 -0.68
N PRO A 36 -21.74 -11.72 -0.27
CA PRO A 36 -22.29 -11.51 1.05
C PRO A 36 -21.28 -11.99 2.11
N PRO A 37 -21.16 -11.30 3.25
CA PRO A 37 -20.28 -11.70 4.33
C PRO A 37 -20.44 -13.17 4.70
N ALA A 38 -19.34 -13.84 5.04
CA ALA A 38 -19.33 -15.27 5.37
C ALA A 38 -20.35 -15.62 6.48
N VAL A 39 -20.60 -14.69 7.39
CA VAL A 39 -21.62 -14.80 8.45
C VAL A 39 -23.04 -14.97 7.88
N LEU A 40 -23.41 -14.21 6.85
CA LEU A 40 -24.72 -14.36 6.20
C LEU A 40 -24.80 -15.68 5.42
N GLN A 41 -23.69 -16.10 4.80
CA GLN A 41 -23.63 -17.37 4.09
C GLN A 41 -23.79 -18.57 5.03
N ALA A 42 -23.16 -18.53 6.20
CA ALA A 42 -23.22 -19.61 7.19
C ALA A 42 -24.61 -19.79 7.83
N MET A 43 -25.45 -18.77 7.81
CA MET A 43 -26.82 -18.86 8.35
C MET A 43 -27.76 -19.65 7.44
N ILE A 44 -27.45 -19.69 6.15
CA ILE A 44 -28.31 -20.20 5.09
C ILE A 44 -27.81 -21.58 4.64
N GLY A 45 -28.72 -22.55 4.59
CA GLY A 45 -28.37 -23.93 4.23
C GLY A 45 -29.54 -24.71 3.67
N VAL A 46 -29.27 -25.94 3.20
CA VAL A 46 -30.28 -26.83 2.63
C VAL A 46 -31.30 -27.24 3.69
N GLY A 47 -32.58 -27.17 3.35
CA GLY A 47 -33.71 -27.57 4.21
C GLY A 47 -34.05 -26.58 5.31
N VAL A 48 -33.52 -25.35 5.24
CA VAL A 48 -33.81 -24.30 6.22
C VAL A 48 -35.04 -23.50 5.77
N THR A 49 -35.94 -23.20 6.71
CA THR A 49 -37.15 -22.41 6.48
C THR A 49 -36.96 -20.94 6.89
N VAL A 50 -37.80 -20.04 6.37
CA VAL A 50 -37.81 -18.62 6.75
C VAL A 50 -37.89 -18.42 8.27
N ALA A 51 -38.74 -19.19 8.96
CA ALA A 51 -38.90 -19.10 10.40
C ALA A 51 -37.61 -19.51 11.16
N SER A 52 -36.96 -20.58 10.72
CA SER A 52 -35.68 -21.06 11.28
C SER A 52 -34.55 -20.06 11.07
N VAL A 53 -34.46 -19.47 9.89
CA VAL A 53 -33.46 -18.44 9.57
C VAL A 53 -33.68 -17.19 10.43
N THR A 54 -34.93 -16.76 10.60
CA THR A 54 -35.26 -15.57 11.40
C THR A 54 -34.82 -15.74 12.85
N GLU A 55 -35.14 -16.87 13.47
CA GLU A 55 -34.78 -17.13 14.88
C GLU A 55 -33.26 -17.23 15.06
N ARG A 56 -32.58 -17.86 14.09
CA ARG A 56 -31.11 -17.95 14.07
C ARG A 56 -30.48 -16.56 13.93
N ALA A 57 -31.02 -15.70 13.07
CA ALA A 57 -30.55 -14.33 12.91
C ALA A 57 -30.66 -13.54 14.22
N ARG A 58 -31.81 -13.61 14.90
CA ARG A 58 -32.00 -12.94 16.22
C ARG A 58 -31.02 -13.46 17.28
N THR A 59 -30.81 -14.77 17.32
CA THR A 59 -29.86 -15.38 18.27
C THR A 59 -28.44 -14.90 18.03
N ILE A 60 -28.03 -14.81 16.76
CA ILE A 60 -26.69 -14.32 16.41
C ILE A 60 -26.57 -12.82 16.69
N PHE A 61 -27.61 -12.04 16.40
CA PHE A 61 -27.66 -10.61 16.72
C PHE A 61 -27.41 -10.38 18.21
N LYS A 62 -28.20 -11.00 19.09
CA LYS A 62 -28.07 -10.86 20.55
C LYS A 62 -26.71 -11.31 21.10
N ARG A 63 -26.03 -12.23 20.43
CA ARG A 63 -24.68 -12.65 20.82
C ARG A 63 -23.60 -11.69 20.32
N SER A 64 -23.88 -10.99 19.22
CA SER A 64 -22.94 -10.08 18.57
C SER A 64 -23.06 -8.65 19.08
N ASP A 65 -24.25 -8.26 19.56
CA ASP A 65 -24.51 -7.07 20.36
C ASP A 65 -23.90 -7.27 21.75
N ALA A 66 -22.68 -6.76 21.93
CA ALA A 66 -21.83 -7.09 23.05
C ALA A 66 -22.10 -6.20 24.26
N ASP A 67 -22.54 -4.96 24.03
CA ASP A 67 -22.95 -4.04 25.10
C ASP A 67 -24.46 -4.08 25.39
N GLY A 68 -25.26 -4.71 24.52
CA GLY A 68 -26.68 -4.94 24.72
C GLY A 68 -27.54 -3.71 24.42
N ASP A 69 -27.03 -2.76 23.64
CA ASP A 69 -27.72 -1.53 23.31
C ASP A 69 -28.76 -1.68 22.18
N GLY A 70 -28.85 -2.89 21.58
CA GLY A 70 -29.78 -3.21 20.51
C GLY A 70 -29.31 -2.78 19.12
N SER A 71 -28.04 -2.36 18.98
CA SER A 71 -27.43 -1.90 17.74
C SER A 71 -26.06 -2.55 17.53
N LEU A 72 -25.91 -3.31 16.46
CA LEU A 72 -24.62 -3.92 16.13
C LEU A 72 -23.68 -2.87 15.52
N THR A 73 -22.56 -2.60 16.19
CA THR A 73 -21.55 -1.61 15.79
C THR A 73 -20.13 -2.19 15.76
N ALA A 74 -19.18 -1.44 15.20
CA ALA A 74 -17.76 -1.81 15.28
C ALA A 74 -17.23 -1.86 16.73
N ALA A 75 -17.88 -1.15 17.67
CA ALA A 75 -17.50 -1.17 19.08
C ALA A 75 -17.81 -2.54 19.72
N ASP A 76 -18.92 -3.18 19.32
CA ASP A 76 -19.28 -4.51 19.79
C ASP A 76 -18.24 -5.55 19.41
N GLY A 77 -17.74 -5.48 18.17
CA GLY A 77 -16.67 -6.36 17.71
C GLY A 77 -15.38 -6.19 18.49
N ARG A 78 -15.01 -4.94 18.82
CA ARG A 78 -13.85 -4.66 19.68
C ARG A 78 -14.05 -5.17 21.09
N LEU A 79 -15.26 -5.02 21.64
CA LEU A 79 -15.58 -5.50 22.97
C LEU A 79 -15.51 -7.03 23.01
N ALA A 80 -16.13 -7.70 22.04
CA ALA A 80 -16.06 -9.16 21.88
C ALA A 80 -14.61 -9.65 21.75
N ASP A 81 -13.79 -8.99 20.92
CA ASP A 81 -12.37 -9.34 20.76
C ASP A 81 -11.58 -9.09 22.05
N SER A 82 -11.85 -8.00 22.77
CA SER A 82 -11.22 -7.71 24.06
C SER A 82 -11.56 -8.76 25.13
N VAL A 83 -12.83 -9.17 25.20
CA VAL A 83 -13.30 -10.23 26.12
C VAL A 83 -12.68 -11.57 25.75
N ALA A 84 -12.64 -11.92 24.47
CA ALA A 84 -12.00 -13.15 23.99
C ALA A 84 -10.50 -13.17 24.33
N GLN A 85 -9.77 -12.08 24.06
CA GLN A 85 -8.36 -11.95 24.41
C GLN A 85 -8.14 -12.02 25.92
N THR A 86 -9.03 -11.46 26.73
CA THR A 86 -8.95 -11.56 28.20
C THR A 86 -9.15 -12.99 28.67
N THR A 87 -10.12 -13.69 28.09
CA THR A 87 -10.41 -15.10 28.40
C THR A 87 -9.24 -15.99 28.01
N MET A 88 -8.64 -15.78 26.83
CA MET A 88 -7.44 -16.49 26.37
C MET A 88 -6.26 -16.24 27.29
N ARG A 89 -6.00 -14.98 27.69
CA ARG A 89 -4.94 -14.65 28.65
C ARG A 89 -5.12 -15.39 29.96
N ALA A 90 -6.33 -15.35 30.52
CA ALA A 90 -6.65 -16.05 31.76
C ALA A 90 -6.45 -17.56 31.62
N ALA A 91 -6.91 -18.17 30.53
CA ALA A 91 -6.73 -19.60 30.27
C ALA A 91 -5.25 -19.99 30.12
N SER A 92 -4.44 -19.19 29.41
CA SER A 92 -3.00 -19.43 29.28
C SER A 92 -2.28 -19.39 30.62
N VAL A 93 -2.63 -18.41 31.47
CA VAL A 93 -2.06 -18.29 32.82
C VAL A 93 -2.50 -19.46 33.71
N MET A 94 -3.79 -19.84 33.70
CA MET A 94 -4.29 -20.99 34.45
C MET A 94 -3.65 -22.32 34.00
N ASN A 95 -3.44 -22.49 32.70
CA ASN A 95 -2.75 -23.65 32.14
C ASN A 95 -1.27 -23.71 32.52
N LEU A 96 -0.66 -22.59 32.89
CA LEU A 96 0.71 -22.60 33.40
C LEU A 96 0.71 -22.97 34.89
N PHE A 97 -0.18 -22.39 35.69
CA PHE A 97 -0.28 -22.69 37.12
C PHE A 97 -0.70 -24.12 37.46
N GLN A 98 -1.23 -24.89 36.51
CA GLN A 98 -1.42 -26.32 36.74
C GLN A 98 -0.09 -27.08 36.99
N PHE A 99 1.05 -26.46 36.65
CA PHE A 99 2.39 -26.98 36.87
C PHE A 99 3.01 -26.58 38.21
N ASP A 100 2.41 -25.62 38.93
CA ASP A 100 2.83 -25.21 40.27
C ASP A 100 2.41 -26.28 41.28
N LEU A 101 3.37 -27.10 41.73
CA LEU A 101 3.10 -28.26 42.59
C LEU A 101 3.11 -27.90 44.07
N ASP A 102 3.88 -26.88 44.46
CA ASP A 102 4.02 -26.45 45.84
C ASP A 102 3.14 -25.24 46.21
N GLY A 103 2.55 -24.59 45.21
CA GLY A 103 1.56 -23.52 45.36
C GLY A 103 2.18 -22.17 45.68
N ASP A 104 3.46 -21.95 45.37
CA ASP A 104 4.17 -20.70 45.64
C ASP A 104 3.91 -19.60 44.58
N GLY A 105 3.18 -19.93 43.51
CA GLY A 105 2.84 -19.01 42.43
C GLY A 105 3.97 -18.79 41.42
N ILE A 106 5.00 -19.64 41.44
CA ILE A 106 6.14 -19.64 40.52
C ILE A 106 6.27 -21.05 39.93
N VAL A 107 6.32 -21.15 38.60
CA VAL A 107 6.48 -22.46 37.95
C VAL A 107 7.92 -22.68 37.57
N THR A 108 8.56 -23.70 38.14
CA THR A 108 9.97 -24.03 37.85
C THR A 108 10.10 -25.10 36.76
N GLU A 109 11.27 -25.15 36.10
CA GLU A 109 11.55 -26.22 35.12
C GLU A 109 11.42 -27.63 35.74
N ALA A 110 11.81 -27.78 37.01
CA ALA A 110 11.76 -29.04 37.73
C ALA A 110 10.32 -29.55 37.92
N GLU A 111 9.38 -28.65 38.20
CA GLU A 111 7.97 -29.00 38.38
C GLU A 111 7.32 -29.37 37.05
N ILE A 112 7.57 -28.59 35.99
CA ILE A 112 7.12 -28.92 34.63
C ILE A 112 7.62 -30.32 34.24
N ARG A 113 8.92 -30.59 34.43
CA ARG A 113 9.53 -31.90 34.13
C ARG A 113 8.87 -33.02 34.92
N THR A 114 8.54 -32.78 36.19
CA THR A 114 7.90 -33.75 37.08
C THR A 114 6.49 -34.11 36.61
N ILE A 115 5.65 -33.13 36.29
CA ILE A 115 4.30 -33.37 35.77
C ILE A 115 4.36 -34.07 34.41
N LEU A 116 5.19 -33.59 33.49
CA LEU A 116 5.31 -34.18 32.16
C LEU A 116 5.81 -35.64 32.20
N ALA A 117 6.73 -35.96 33.11
CA ALA A 117 7.18 -37.33 33.35
C ALA A 117 6.06 -38.20 33.95
N PHE A 118 5.27 -37.64 34.87
CA PHE A 118 4.13 -38.32 35.48
C PHE A 118 3.00 -38.59 34.46
N GLU A 119 2.63 -37.61 33.64
CA GLU A 119 1.66 -37.77 32.54
C GLU A 119 2.10 -38.89 31.59
N ARG A 120 3.37 -38.90 31.18
CA ARG A 120 3.92 -39.93 30.30
C ARG A 120 3.86 -41.33 30.91
N ARG A 121 4.03 -41.43 32.24
CA ARG A 121 3.91 -42.69 32.97
C ARG A 121 2.48 -43.22 32.98
N ILE A 122 1.49 -42.34 33.11
CA ILE A 122 0.06 -42.70 33.20
C ILE A 122 -0.54 -42.98 31.83
N SER A 123 -0.22 -42.17 30.81
CA SER A 123 -0.77 -42.32 29.45
C SER A 123 -0.09 -43.43 28.64
N GLY A 124 1.03 -43.96 29.13
CA GLY A 124 1.81 -45.03 28.50
C GLY A 124 2.71 -44.55 27.34
N PRO A 125 3.74 -45.33 26.95
CA PRO A 125 4.78 -44.91 25.98
C PRO A 125 4.27 -44.67 24.55
N ARG A 126 3.03 -45.08 24.26
CA ARG A 126 2.40 -45.10 22.94
C ARG A 126 1.23 -44.12 22.80
N ALA A 127 0.82 -43.45 23.87
CA ALA A 127 -0.13 -42.35 23.73
C ALA A 127 0.58 -41.18 23.03
N PRO A 128 0.02 -40.62 21.94
CA PRO A 128 0.48 -39.36 21.42
C PRO A 128 0.39 -38.35 22.57
N LEU A 129 1.54 -37.81 22.99
CA LEU A 129 1.52 -36.53 23.68
C LEU A 129 0.80 -35.57 22.72
N ALA A 130 -0.16 -34.80 23.22
CA ALA A 130 -0.86 -33.81 22.40
C ALA A 130 0.20 -32.84 21.83
N GLY A 131 0.64 -33.06 20.58
CA GLY A 131 1.87 -32.45 20.03
C GLY A 131 2.63 -33.27 18.98
N GLY A 132 2.20 -34.49 18.63
CA GLY A 132 2.79 -35.22 17.50
C GLY A 132 4.04 -36.04 17.85
N SER A 133 4.32 -37.04 17.00
CA SER A 133 5.32 -38.08 17.23
C SER A 133 6.75 -37.53 17.33
N SER A 134 7.45 -37.91 18.41
CA SER A 134 8.86 -37.61 18.73
C SER A 134 9.17 -36.27 19.40
N GLU A 135 8.22 -35.61 20.06
CA GLU A 135 8.63 -34.60 21.07
C GLU A 135 9.26 -35.31 22.28
N THR A 136 10.57 -35.09 22.46
CA THR A 136 11.25 -35.47 23.69
C THR A 136 10.68 -34.68 24.86
N LEU A 137 10.77 -35.21 26.07
CA LEU A 137 10.33 -34.50 27.28
C LEU A 137 10.95 -33.09 27.32
N ASP A 138 12.21 -32.96 26.91
CA ASP A 138 12.92 -31.68 26.85
C ASP A 138 12.34 -30.71 25.80
N ALA A 139 11.75 -31.19 24.70
CA ALA A 139 11.08 -30.31 23.73
C ALA A 139 9.81 -29.69 24.31
N ARG A 140 9.01 -30.48 25.04
CA ARG A 140 7.83 -29.96 25.76
C ARG A 140 8.21 -29.02 26.89
N VAL A 141 9.23 -29.36 27.67
CA VAL A 141 9.76 -28.45 28.71
C VAL A 141 10.16 -27.12 28.07
N ARG A 142 10.93 -27.14 26.97
CA ARG A 142 11.30 -25.92 26.23
C ARG A 142 10.09 -25.13 25.75
N ALA A 143 9.02 -25.79 25.28
CA ALA A 143 7.81 -25.12 24.83
C ALA A 143 7.10 -24.35 25.95
N PHE A 144 7.12 -24.86 27.18
CA PHE A 144 6.60 -24.13 28.35
C PHE A 144 7.56 -23.05 28.84
N MET A 145 8.87 -23.31 28.80
CA MET A 145 9.92 -22.34 29.18
C MET A 145 10.07 -21.18 28.17
N VAL A 146 9.33 -21.12 27.07
CA VAL A 146 9.24 -19.91 26.23
C VAL A 146 8.68 -18.72 27.02
N ALA A 147 7.92 -18.98 28.08
CA ALA A 147 7.40 -17.93 28.95
C ALA A 147 8.44 -17.35 29.91
N ASP A 148 9.51 -18.09 30.25
CA ASP A 148 10.65 -17.63 31.06
C ASP A 148 11.48 -16.64 30.23
N ALA A 149 11.26 -15.35 30.50
CA ALA A 149 11.78 -14.27 29.65
C ALA A 149 13.16 -13.81 30.10
N ASP A 150 13.48 -13.93 31.39
CA ASP A 150 14.78 -13.58 31.94
C ASP A 150 15.74 -14.78 32.05
N HIS A 151 15.27 -15.98 31.71
CA HIS A 151 16.00 -17.24 31.68
C HIS A 151 16.56 -17.64 33.06
N ASP A 152 15.85 -17.30 34.13
CA ASP A 152 16.23 -17.67 35.50
C ASP A 152 15.78 -19.09 35.89
N GLY A 153 15.07 -19.80 34.99
CA GLY A 153 14.57 -21.15 35.20
C GLY A 153 13.24 -21.21 35.97
N ARG A 154 12.61 -20.06 36.18
CA ARG A 154 11.34 -19.87 36.88
C ARG A 154 10.41 -19.07 35.97
N ILE A 155 9.13 -19.39 36.00
CA ILE A 155 8.12 -18.64 35.27
C ILE A 155 7.20 -17.98 36.29
N THR A 156 7.35 -16.67 36.41
CA THR A 156 6.51 -15.85 37.27
C THR A 156 5.15 -15.55 36.62
N LEU A 157 4.16 -15.12 37.42
CA LEU A 157 2.86 -14.65 36.91
C LEU A 157 3.03 -13.56 35.83
N GLN A 158 3.97 -12.64 36.04
CA GLN A 158 4.20 -11.51 35.15
C GLN A 158 4.74 -11.97 33.78
N GLU A 159 5.64 -12.93 33.79
CA GLU A 159 6.19 -13.56 32.60
C GLU A 159 5.15 -14.38 31.85
N ALA A 160 4.36 -15.17 32.58
CA ALA A 160 3.23 -15.90 32.03
C ALA A 160 2.21 -14.96 31.33
N GLN A 161 1.90 -13.82 31.95
CA GLN A 161 0.99 -12.82 31.38
C GLN A 161 1.57 -12.16 30.13
N THR A 162 2.88 -11.87 30.13
CA THR A 162 3.59 -11.28 28.99
C THR A 162 3.62 -12.26 27.82
N ALA A 163 4.00 -13.51 28.08
CA ALA A 163 4.01 -14.58 27.09
C ALA A 163 2.62 -14.81 26.48
N ALA A 164 1.57 -14.85 27.31
CA ALA A 164 0.19 -14.98 26.84
C ALA A 164 -0.25 -13.79 25.96
N ARG A 165 0.14 -12.56 26.32
CA ARG A 165 -0.15 -11.35 25.52
C ARG A 165 0.54 -11.43 24.16
N ASN A 166 1.82 -11.78 24.13
CA ASN A 166 2.60 -11.89 22.90
C ASN A 166 2.06 -12.99 21.98
N ALA A 167 1.66 -14.14 22.55
CA ALA A 167 1.05 -15.23 21.79
C ALA A 167 -0.28 -14.81 21.15
N ILE A 168 -1.11 -14.05 21.87
CA ILE A 168 -2.37 -13.51 21.34
C ILE A 168 -2.10 -12.47 20.26
N GLU A 169 -1.14 -11.57 20.46
CA GLU A 169 -0.76 -10.56 19.47
C GLU A 169 -0.23 -11.18 18.18
N ALA A 170 0.58 -12.24 18.28
CA ALA A 170 1.00 -13.04 17.13
C ALA A 170 -0.19 -13.70 16.40
N THR A 171 -1.27 -14.00 17.12
CA THR A 171 -2.50 -14.62 16.56
C THR A 171 -3.47 -13.59 15.96
N LYS A 172 -3.34 -12.29 16.28
CA LYS A 172 -4.17 -11.20 15.71
C LYS A 172 -4.07 -11.03 14.18
N SER A 173 -3.19 -11.78 13.53
CA SER A 173 -3.17 -11.90 12.05
C SER A 173 -4.41 -12.63 11.50
N VAL A 174 -5.22 -13.25 12.36
CA VAL A 174 -6.52 -13.84 12.05
C VAL A 174 -7.61 -12.78 12.22
N ALA A 175 -8.49 -12.62 11.23
CA ALA A 175 -9.60 -11.66 11.29
C ALA A 175 -10.45 -11.83 12.56
N GLY A 176 -10.44 -10.81 13.43
CA GLY A 176 -11.23 -10.75 14.66
C GLY A 176 -12.72 -10.48 14.40
N THR A 177 -13.51 -10.54 15.48
CA THR A 177 -14.96 -10.27 15.46
C THR A 177 -15.26 -8.85 14.96
N GLU A 178 -14.39 -7.88 15.26
CA GLU A 178 -14.50 -6.52 14.71
C GLU A 178 -14.47 -6.51 13.19
N ALA A 179 -13.53 -7.22 12.57
CA ALA A 179 -13.40 -7.23 11.12
C ALA A 179 -14.66 -7.80 10.45
N ILE A 180 -15.23 -8.85 11.05
CA ILE A 180 -16.47 -9.48 10.59
C ILE A 180 -17.66 -8.51 10.70
N ILE A 181 -17.80 -7.81 11.83
CA ILE A 181 -18.90 -6.85 12.01
C ILE A 181 -18.73 -5.64 11.08
N VAL A 182 -17.52 -5.14 10.90
CA VAL A 182 -17.24 -4.05 9.94
C VAL A 182 -17.59 -4.47 8.52
N GLU A 183 -17.23 -5.69 8.09
CA GLU A 183 -17.60 -6.22 6.78
C GLU A 183 -19.13 -6.29 6.61
N LEU A 184 -19.85 -6.76 7.63
CA LEU A 184 -21.31 -6.80 7.64
C LEU A 184 -21.92 -5.39 7.55
N LEU A 185 -21.38 -4.42 8.28
CA LEU A 185 -21.85 -3.04 8.25
C LEU A 185 -21.56 -2.35 6.90
N ASP A 186 -20.40 -2.63 6.30
CA ASP A 186 -20.03 -2.15 4.97
C ASP A 186 -20.94 -2.76 3.89
N TYR A 187 -21.29 -4.04 4.02
CA TYR A 187 -22.27 -4.71 3.15
C TYR A 187 -23.69 -4.13 3.33
N ALA A 188 -24.07 -3.86 4.57
CA ALA A 188 -25.34 -3.21 4.91
C ALA A 188 -25.37 -1.72 4.55
N GLY A 189 -24.25 -1.08 4.19
CA GLY A 189 -24.19 0.37 3.95
C GLY A 189 -24.36 1.23 5.22
N ASN A 190 -24.23 0.62 6.40
CA ASN A 190 -24.56 1.21 7.70
C ASN A 190 -23.31 1.39 8.60
N ARG A 191 -22.11 1.48 8.02
CA ARG A 191 -20.82 1.56 8.74
C ARG A 191 -20.80 2.57 9.90
N ASN A 192 -21.50 3.69 9.76
CA ASN A 192 -21.46 4.79 10.73
C ASN A 192 -22.65 4.85 11.69
N VAL A 193 -23.73 4.09 11.43
CA VAL A 193 -25.00 4.19 12.17
C VAL A 193 -25.24 2.93 13.02
N GLY A 194 -24.56 1.83 12.70
CA GLY A 194 -24.84 0.53 13.30
C GLY A 194 -26.03 -0.15 12.61
N LEU A 195 -26.28 -1.40 12.99
CA LEU A 195 -27.34 -2.22 12.41
C LEU A 195 -28.28 -2.66 13.52
N SER A 196 -29.56 -2.28 13.45
CA SER A 196 -30.56 -2.74 14.42
C SER A 196 -30.94 -4.21 14.20
N GLU A 197 -31.54 -4.84 15.21
CA GLU A 197 -31.99 -6.25 15.12
C GLU A 197 -32.89 -6.47 13.90
N GLN A 198 -33.86 -5.58 13.69
CA GLN A 198 -34.79 -5.70 12.56
C GLN A 198 -34.07 -5.54 11.22
N ALA A 199 -33.17 -4.56 11.10
CA ALA A 199 -32.41 -4.35 9.87
C ALA A 199 -31.47 -5.52 9.55
N PHE A 200 -30.93 -6.19 10.57
CA PHE A 200 -30.15 -7.40 10.41
C PHE A 200 -31.01 -8.59 9.95
N VAL A 201 -32.17 -8.79 10.57
CA VAL A 201 -33.13 -9.82 10.14
C VAL A 201 -33.56 -9.59 8.71
N ASP A 202 -33.89 -8.35 8.35
CA ASP A 202 -34.30 -7.99 6.99
C ASP A 202 -33.20 -8.28 5.96
N LEU A 203 -31.93 -8.02 6.31
CA LEU A 203 -30.78 -8.33 5.46
C LEU A 203 -30.63 -9.84 5.21
N VAL A 204 -30.82 -10.66 6.25
CA VAL A 204 -30.77 -12.12 6.13
C VAL A 204 -31.95 -12.63 5.30
N LEU A 205 -33.14 -12.06 5.48
CA LEU A 205 -34.34 -12.43 4.73
C LEU A 205 -34.27 -11.99 3.26
N GLU A 206 -33.70 -10.82 2.96
CA GLU A 206 -33.38 -10.39 1.60
C GLU A 206 -32.50 -11.43 0.91
N ARG A 207 -31.43 -11.86 1.59
CA ARG A 207 -30.55 -12.91 1.07
C ARG A 207 -31.24 -14.27 0.91
N PHE A 208 -32.17 -14.62 1.79
CA PHE A 208 -32.97 -15.84 1.67
C PHE A 208 -33.83 -15.80 0.40
N LYS A 209 -34.54 -14.69 0.17
CA LYS A 209 -35.42 -14.48 -1.01
C LYS A 209 -34.66 -14.49 -2.34
N GLU A 210 -33.38 -14.10 -2.34
CA GLU A 210 -32.54 -14.18 -3.54
C GLU A 210 -32.22 -15.62 -3.95
N ILE A 211 -32.32 -16.58 -3.02
CA ILE A 211 -31.99 -18.00 -3.25
C ILE A 211 -33.27 -18.81 -3.42
N ASP A 212 -34.28 -18.55 -2.60
CA ASP A 212 -35.64 -19.12 -2.65
C ASP A 212 -36.34 -18.65 -3.93
N ALA A 213 -36.15 -19.41 -5.01
CA ALA A 213 -36.53 -19.01 -6.36
C ALA A 213 -38.00 -19.30 -6.65
N ASP A 214 -38.56 -20.33 -6.00
CA ASP A 214 -39.97 -20.68 -6.10
C ASP A 214 -40.84 -20.03 -5.02
N ALA A 215 -40.22 -19.32 -4.08
CA ALA A 215 -40.87 -18.58 -2.99
C ALA A 215 -41.70 -19.50 -2.08
N ASP A 216 -41.31 -20.77 -1.94
CA ASP A 216 -41.98 -21.75 -1.09
C ASP A 216 -41.61 -21.61 0.40
N GLY A 217 -40.63 -20.74 0.71
CA GLY A 217 -40.18 -20.45 2.06
C GLY A 217 -39.21 -21.48 2.62
N THR A 218 -38.67 -22.36 1.79
CA THR A 218 -37.67 -23.38 2.11
C THR A 218 -36.55 -23.37 1.08
N LEU A 219 -35.31 -23.63 1.51
CA LEU A 219 -34.20 -23.69 0.57
C LEU A 219 -33.84 -25.12 0.20
N THR A 220 -34.03 -25.44 -1.07
CA THR A 220 -33.63 -26.73 -1.64
C THR A 220 -32.14 -26.76 -1.99
N ARG A 221 -31.61 -27.96 -2.28
CA ARG A 221 -30.21 -28.11 -2.71
C ARG A 221 -30.00 -27.52 -4.09
N GLU A 222 -31.01 -27.65 -4.94
CA GLU A 222 -31.07 -27.18 -6.31
C GLU A 222 -30.96 -25.64 -6.35
N GLU A 223 -31.70 -24.94 -5.52
CA GLU A 223 -31.67 -23.47 -5.41
C GLU A 223 -30.33 -22.94 -4.91
N ILE A 224 -29.77 -23.56 -3.87
CA ILE A 224 -28.44 -23.18 -3.35
C ILE A 224 -27.36 -23.40 -4.42
N ASN A 225 -27.42 -24.51 -5.15
CA ASN A 225 -26.48 -24.80 -6.22
C ASN A 225 -26.63 -23.80 -7.38
N ALA A 226 -27.88 -23.50 -7.79
CA ALA A 226 -28.16 -22.52 -8.84
C ALA A 226 -27.66 -21.12 -8.46
N SER A 227 -27.90 -20.67 -7.23
CA SER A 227 -27.40 -19.39 -6.71
C SER A 227 -25.87 -19.35 -6.65
N THR A 228 -25.22 -20.47 -6.33
CA THR A 228 -23.76 -20.59 -6.29
C THR A 228 -23.15 -20.53 -7.68
N LEU A 229 -23.73 -21.24 -8.67
CA LEU A 229 -23.28 -21.20 -10.06
C LEU A 229 -23.43 -19.80 -10.66
N ARG A 230 -24.59 -19.16 -10.47
CA ARG A 230 -24.83 -17.78 -10.94
C ARG A 230 -23.78 -16.80 -10.42
N ARG A 231 -23.43 -16.89 -9.13
CA ARG A 231 -22.38 -16.04 -8.55
C ARG A 231 -20.99 -16.35 -9.10
N GLN A 232 -20.66 -17.61 -9.34
CA GLN A 232 -19.39 -17.97 -9.98
C GLN A 232 -19.26 -17.39 -11.39
N GLU A 233 -20.36 -17.35 -12.15
CA GLU A 233 -20.40 -16.73 -13.49
C GLU A 233 -20.18 -15.22 -13.42
N ILE A 234 -20.91 -14.52 -12.53
CA ILE A 234 -20.72 -13.08 -12.28
C ILE A 234 -19.26 -12.78 -11.92
N ARG A 235 -18.66 -13.57 -11.02
CA ARG A 235 -17.26 -13.41 -10.61
C ARG A 235 -16.29 -13.64 -11.77
N ARG A 236 -16.53 -14.66 -12.60
CA ARG A 236 -15.70 -14.93 -13.79
C ARG A 236 -15.79 -13.77 -14.78
N ALA A 237 -16.99 -13.24 -15.03
CA ALA A 237 -17.19 -12.08 -15.89
C ALA A 237 -16.50 -10.82 -15.34
N ALA A 238 -16.64 -10.53 -14.04
CA ALA A 238 -15.99 -9.40 -13.39
C ALA A 238 -14.45 -9.50 -13.42
N MET A 239 -13.90 -10.71 -13.19
CA MET A 239 -12.45 -10.94 -13.30
C MET A 239 -11.95 -10.79 -14.74
N ALA A 240 -12.71 -11.26 -15.73
CA ALA A 240 -12.38 -11.07 -17.13
C ALA A 240 -12.41 -9.58 -17.53
N ALA A 241 -13.44 -8.84 -17.10
CA ALA A 241 -13.55 -7.40 -17.33
C ALA A 241 -12.39 -6.64 -16.67
N ARG A 242 -12.00 -6.99 -15.44
CA ARG A 242 -10.82 -6.42 -14.77
C ARG A 242 -9.53 -6.68 -15.53
N ARG A 243 -9.31 -7.92 -15.99
CA ARG A 243 -8.14 -8.26 -16.81
C ARG A 243 -8.12 -7.46 -18.11
N GLN A 244 -9.25 -7.35 -18.79
CA GLN A 244 -9.36 -6.52 -20.00
C GLN A 244 -9.05 -5.05 -19.72
N ALA A 245 -9.58 -4.49 -18.62
CA ALA A 245 -9.30 -3.12 -18.22
C ALA A 245 -7.81 -2.90 -17.86
N GLU A 246 -7.18 -3.87 -17.20
CA GLU A 246 -5.75 -3.82 -16.87
C GLU A 246 -4.87 -3.96 -18.11
N GLU A 247 -5.20 -4.87 -19.03
CA GLU A 247 -4.55 -5.02 -20.32
C GLU A 247 -4.71 -3.76 -21.17
N GLU A 248 -5.89 -3.15 -21.19
CA GLU A 248 -6.14 -1.89 -21.88
C GLU A 248 -5.36 -0.74 -21.25
N ALA A 249 -5.32 -0.64 -19.93
CA ALA A 249 -4.51 0.35 -19.21
C ALA A 249 -3.02 0.16 -19.49
N THR A 250 -2.56 -1.09 -19.56
CA THR A 250 -1.17 -1.43 -19.92
C THR A 250 -0.88 -1.06 -21.37
N ARG A 251 -1.78 -1.35 -22.32
CA ARG A 251 -1.66 -0.93 -23.72
C ARG A 251 -1.61 0.59 -23.83
N ARG A 252 -2.48 1.32 -23.13
CA ARG A 252 -2.49 2.80 -23.09
C ARG A 252 -1.19 3.37 -22.53
N ARG A 253 -0.55 2.69 -21.56
CA ARG A 253 0.77 3.05 -21.03
C ARG A 253 1.94 2.62 -21.93
N ALA A 254 1.77 1.56 -22.72
CA ALA A 254 2.76 1.03 -23.64
C ALA A 254 2.80 1.77 -24.98
N VAL A 255 1.78 2.59 -25.29
CA VAL A 255 1.90 3.63 -26.31
C VAL A 255 2.87 4.67 -25.75
N PRO A 256 4.09 4.80 -26.31
CA PRO A 256 4.98 5.89 -25.91
C PRO A 256 4.21 7.20 -26.14
N PRO A 257 4.26 8.18 -25.21
CA PRO A 257 3.77 9.51 -25.56
C PRO A 257 4.40 9.87 -26.89
N GLU A 258 3.61 10.34 -27.86
CA GLU A 258 4.14 10.84 -29.13
C GLU A 258 5.37 11.67 -28.80
N VAL A 259 6.53 11.15 -29.18
CA VAL A 259 7.79 11.86 -28.96
C VAL A 259 7.66 13.06 -29.87
N GLN A 260 7.20 14.19 -29.33
CA GLN A 260 7.38 15.48 -29.98
C GLN A 260 8.86 15.51 -30.34
N ALA A 261 9.13 15.46 -31.63
CA ALA A 261 10.48 15.38 -32.14
C ALA A 261 11.27 16.53 -31.48
N CYS A 262 12.43 16.18 -30.91
CA CYS A 262 13.29 17.14 -30.23
C CYS A 262 13.89 18.09 -31.27
N GLU A 263 13.13 19.10 -31.71
CA GLU A 263 13.53 20.06 -32.72
C GLU A 263 13.98 21.35 -32.04
N LEU A 264 15.28 21.56 -31.98
CA LEU A 264 15.89 22.75 -31.41
C LEU A 264 15.93 23.87 -32.48
N PRO A 265 15.56 25.11 -32.13
CA PRO A 265 15.73 26.25 -33.02
C PRO A 265 17.19 26.39 -33.48
N LYS A 266 17.42 26.45 -34.80
CA LYS A 266 18.78 26.57 -35.36
C LYS A 266 19.45 27.90 -34.95
N PRO A 267 20.73 27.88 -34.56
CA PRO A 267 21.49 29.10 -34.31
C PRO A 267 21.78 29.88 -35.61
N SER A 268 22.10 31.17 -35.49
CA SER A 268 22.62 31.93 -36.63
C SER A 268 24.03 31.47 -37.03
N PRO A 269 24.48 31.72 -38.28
CA PRO A 269 25.80 31.28 -38.74
C PRO A 269 27.00 31.85 -37.96
N GLU A 270 26.81 32.95 -37.24
CA GLU A 270 27.85 33.60 -36.45
C GLU A 270 27.77 33.25 -34.97
N ALA A 271 26.71 32.55 -34.55
CA ALA A 271 26.49 32.26 -33.15
C ALA A 271 27.38 31.14 -32.63
N ALA A 272 27.97 31.36 -31.46
CA ALA A 272 28.60 30.31 -30.72
C ALA A 272 27.55 29.53 -29.90
N VAL A 273 27.64 28.20 -29.94
CA VAL A 273 26.72 27.31 -29.22
C VAL A 273 27.31 26.99 -27.86
N VAL A 274 26.55 27.24 -26.80
CA VAL A 274 26.92 26.93 -25.41
C VAL A 274 25.90 25.96 -24.82
N LEU A 275 26.38 24.84 -24.30
CA LEU A 275 25.57 23.84 -23.62
C LEU A 275 25.93 23.82 -22.13
N LEU A 276 24.96 24.11 -21.28
CA LEU A 276 25.10 24.02 -19.83
C LEU A 276 24.16 22.93 -19.33
N SER A 277 24.71 21.96 -18.60
CA SER A 277 23.90 20.90 -18.00
C SER A 277 24.13 20.79 -16.49
N ALA A 278 23.06 20.62 -15.73
CA ALA A 278 23.15 20.36 -14.30
C ALA A 278 22.05 19.43 -13.80
N TYR A 279 22.25 18.81 -12.65
CA TYR A 279 21.16 18.08 -11.99
C TYR A 279 20.23 19.08 -11.29
N GLU A 280 20.80 19.98 -10.50
CA GLU A 280 20.04 20.93 -9.70
C GLU A 280 20.76 22.27 -9.51
N SER A 281 20.09 23.20 -8.83
CA SER A 281 20.67 24.47 -8.39
C SER A 281 21.00 24.43 -6.90
N GLN A 282 22.10 25.08 -6.51
CA GLN A 282 22.49 25.25 -5.10
C GLN A 282 21.62 26.28 -4.35
N SER A 283 21.03 27.23 -5.08
CA SER A 283 20.18 28.27 -4.49
C SER A 283 18.71 27.93 -4.70
N LEU A 284 17.87 28.21 -3.71
CA LEU A 284 16.42 28.05 -3.78
C LEU A 284 15.74 29.33 -4.25
N SER A 285 14.65 29.18 -4.99
CA SER A 285 13.78 30.25 -5.43
C SER A 285 12.71 30.53 -4.38
N THR A 286 12.38 31.80 -4.17
CA THR A 286 11.16 32.22 -3.46
C THR A 286 9.92 32.16 -4.34
N THR A 287 10.07 31.83 -5.62
CA THR A 287 9.00 31.73 -6.63
C THR A 287 8.91 30.32 -7.18
N ALA A 288 7.71 29.75 -7.19
CA ALA A 288 7.42 28.45 -7.80
C ALA A 288 7.07 28.57 -9.29
N ILE A 289 7.29 27.49 -10.04
CA ILE A 289 6.87 27.35 -11.44
C ILE A 289 5.84 26.22 -11.50
N GLY A 290 4.65 26.53 -12.00
CA GLY A 290 3.53 25.59 -12.07
C GLY A 290 2.80 25.38 -10.74
N THR A 291 1.93 24.38 -10.68
CA THR A 291 1.06 24.06 -9.53
C THR A 291 1.61 22.96 -8.62
N ARG A 292 2.84 22.48 -8.87
CA ARG A 292 3.40 21.30 -8.20
C ARG A 292 4.23 21.68 -6.98
N GLU A 293 4.19 20.86 -5.94
CA GLU A 293 5.01 20.94 -4.71
C GLU A 293 6.48 20.55 -4.95
N VAL A 294 7.10 21.03 -6.05
CA VAL A 294 8.50 20.75 -6.37
C VAL A 294 9.34 21.99 -6.08
N ALA A 295 10.39 21.83 -5.28
CA ALA A 295 11.33 22.90 -4.99
C ALA A 295 11.97 23.43 -6.28
N VAL A 296 11.87 24.75 -6.51
CA VAL A 296 12.46 25.43 -7.65
C VAL A 296 13.77 26.09 -7.22
N GLY A 297 14.84 25.84 -7.95
CA GLY A 297 16.14 26.47 -7.72
C GLY A 297 16.35 27.74 -8.54
N THR A 298 17.43 28.48 -8.26
CA THR A 298 17.87 29.65 -9.03
C THR A 298 19.35 29.57 -9.41
N ALA A 299 19.67 29.80 -10.68
CA ALA A 299 21.05 29.83 -11.16
C ALA A 299 21.33 31.10 -11.96
N THR A 300 22.52 31.68 -11.81
CA THR A 300 22.90 32.91 -12.52
C THR A 300 23.80 32.61 -13.72
N VAL A 301 23.42 33.12 -14.90
CA VAL A 301 24.26 33.13 -16.11
C VAL A 301 24.79 34.55 -16.31
N SER A 302 26.11 34.71 -16.17
CA SER A 302 26.78 35.98 -16.42
C SER A 302 27.42 35.94 -17.81
N VAL A 303 26.92 36.78 -18.72
CA VAL A 303 27.40 36.87 -20.10
C VAL A 303 28.49 37.93 -20.15
N GLU A 304 29.71 37.54 -20.51
CA GLU A 304 30.81 38.49 -20.66
C GLU A 304 30.76 39.23 -22.00
N GLN A 305 31.42 40.38 -22.06
CA GLN A 305 31.59 41.11 -23.32
C GLN A 305 32.41 40.28 -24.32
N GLY A 306 32.14 40.45 -25.61
CA GLY A 306 32.85 39.75 -26.67
C GLY A 306 32.16 39.91 -28.02
N GLU A 307 32.79 39.37 -29.06
CA GLU A 307 32.31 39.47 -30.43
C GLU A 307 31.33 38.33 -30.76
N GLY A 308 30.33 38.64 -31.58
CA GLY A 308 29.36 37.67 -32.08
C GLY A 308 28.23 37.27 -31.11
N PRO A 309 27.12 36.73 -31.67
CA PRO A 309 25.99 36.23 -30.89
C PRO A 309 26.29 34.90 -30.19
N VAL A 310 25.51 34.60 -29.16
CA VAL A 310 25.61 33.38 -28.37
C VAL A 310 24.24 32.70 -28.31
N TRP A 311 24.22 31.43 -28.67
CA TRP A 311 23.07 30.54 -28.56
C TRP A 311 23.30 29.61 -27.38
N VAL A 312 22.38 29.57 -26.42
CA VAL A 312 22.55 28.85 -25.16
C VAL A 312 21.48 27.77 -24.99
N LEU A 313 21.90 26.55 -24.69
CA LEU A 313 21.04 25.44 -24.28
C LEU A 313 21.31 25.10 -22.82
N LEU A 314 20.25 25.15 -22.01
CA LEU A 314 20.25 24.94 -20.58
C LEU A 314 19.46 23.68 -20.25
N LEU A 315 20.13 22.65 -19.73
CA LEU A 315 19.53 21.36 -19.39
C LEU A 315 19.59 21.11 -17.88
N THR A 316 18.44 21.01 -17.22
CA THR A 316 18.38 20.68 -15.78
C THR A 316 17.52 19.47 -15.48
N HIS A 317 17.82 18.73 -14.41
CA HIS A 317 16.92 17.68 -13.93
C HIS A 317 15.81 18.30 -13.06
N LYS A 318 16.18 19.06 -12.02
CA LYS A 318 15.23 19.79 -11.18
C LYS A 318 14.83 21.14 -11.79
N PRO A 319 13.67 21.72 -11.41
CA PRO A 319 13.25 23.03 -11.87
C PRO A 319 14.23 24.14 -11.50
N VAL A 320 14.58 24.99 -12.47
CA VAL A 320 15.50 26.11 -12.26
C VAL A 320 14.98 27.38 -12.95
N ILE A 321 15.01 28.50 -12.21
CA ILE A 321 14.89 29.85 -12.77
C ILE A 321 16.30 30.39 -13.06
N TRP A 322 16.55 30.68 -14.32
CA TRP A 322 17.82 31.20 -14.81
C TRP A 322 17.84 32.73 -14.82
N ARG A 323 18.81 33.33 -14.12
CA ARG A 323 18.99 34.77 -14.09
C ARG A 323 20.14 35.18 -15.00
N PHE A 324 19.82 35.81 -16.13
CA PHE A 324 20.79 36.31 -17.07
C PHE A 324 21.23 37.73 -16.70
N THR A 325 22.55 37.97 -16.73
CA THR A 325 23.18 39.25 -16.35
C THR A 325 24.37 39.56 -17.25
N GLY A 326 24.81 40.82 -17.28
CA GLY A 326 25.96 41.25 -18.08
C GLY A 326 25.58 41.60 -19.53
N ALA A 327 26.38 41.18 -20.50
CA ALA A 327 26.22 41.47 -21.93
C ALA A 327 25.12 40.63 -22.60
N VAL A 328 23.92 40.59 -22.00
CA VAL A 328 22.79 39.76 -22.43
C VAL A 328 22.28 40.06 -23.85
N GLY A 329 22.64 41.23 -24.40
CA GLY A 329 22.39 41.59 -25.80
C GLY A 329 22.99 40.57 -26.79
N ARG A 330 24.10 39.92 -26.42
CA ARG A 330 24.76 38.87 -27.21
C ARG A 330 23.95 37.58 -27.29
N ILE A 331 23.07 37.31 -26.33
CA ILE A 331 22.24 36.11 -26.38
C ILE A 331 21.24 36.28 -27.53
N GLU A 332 21.34 35.46 -28.57
CA GLU A 332 20.33 35.43 -29.63
C GLU A 332 19.15 34.55 -29.25
N ARG A 333 19.42 33.47 -28.50
CA ARG A 333 18.44 32.46 -28.11
C ARG A 333 18.92 31.70 -26.86
N ALA A 334 18.02 31.50 -25.92
CA ALA A 334 18.19 30.63 -24.76
C ALA A 334 17.10 29.56 -24.77
N ILE A 335 17.48 28.29 -24.82
CA ILE A 335 16.58 27.15 -24.78
C ILE A 335 16.68 26.48 -23.41
N LEU A 336 15.55 26.36 -22.72
CA LEU A 336 15.47 25.90 -21.34
C LEU A 336 14.69 24.60 -21.25
N LEU A 337 15.39 23.48 -21.02
CA LEU A 337 14.79 22.16 -20.88
C LEU A 337 15.04 21.62 -19.47
N SER A 338 13.95 21.31 -18.75
CA SER A 338 14.01 20.68 -17.42
C SER A 338 13.32 19.32 -17.45
N SER A 339 14.01 18.26 -16.99
CA SER A 339 13.48 16.88 -16.94
C SER A 339 13.17 16.45 -15.50
N VAL A 340 12.10 16.95 -14.89
CA VAL A 340 11.61 16.40 -13.62
C VAL A 340 10.90 15.08 -13.92
N ASP A 341 11.06 14.07 -13.06
CA ASP A 341 10.54 12.69 -13.20
C ASP A 341 9.40 12.55 -14.22
N LEU A 342 9.76 11.98 -15.37
CA LEU A 342 8.92 11.78 -16.57
C LEU A 342 7.66 10.94 -16.29
N ALA A 343 7.55 10.33 -15.11
CA ALA A 343 6.36 9.59 -14.70
C ALA A 343 5.14 10.49 -14.45
N ASN A 344 5.33 11.79 -14.16
CA ASN A 344 4.25 12.73 -13.81
C ASN A 344 4.40 14.15 -14.42
N ALA A 345 5.40 14.37 -15.27
CA ALA A 345 5.61 15.67 -15.92
C ALA A 345 4.57 15.88 -17.04
N GLY A 346 3.95 17.05 -17.06
CA GLY A 346 3.15 17.48 -18.22
C GLY A 346 4.07 17.80 -19.41
N PRO A 347 3.53 18.20 -20.57
CA PRO A 347 4.33 18.50 -21.76
C PRO A 347 5.28 19.70 -21.63
N GLU A 348 5.22 20.44 -20.52
CA GLU A 348 5.91 21.72 -20.33
C GLU A 348 7.21 21.59 -19.51
N SER A 349 8.26 22.27 -19.96
CA SER A 349 9.51 22.44 -19.21
C SER A 349 9.27 23.23 -17.93
N LEU A 350 9.62 22.66 -16.77
CA LEU A 350 9.58 23.36 -15.49
C LEU A 350 10.84 24.24 -15.31
N ALA A 351 11.05 25.17 -16.23
CA ALA A 351 12.17 26.10 -16.22
C ALA A 351 11.67 27.54 -16.37
N GLY A 352 12.43 28.50 -15.85
CA GLY A 352 12.13 29.92 -15.98
C GLY A 352 13.36 30.73 -16.33
N ALA A 353 13.18 31.96 -16.81
CA ALA A 353 14.29 32.88 -17.06
C ALA A 353 13.93 34.32 -16.68
N THR A 354 14.93 35.08 -16.25
CA THR A 354 14.86 36.52 -15.98
C THR A 354 16.09 37.21 -16.60
N GLY A 355 15.98 38.49 -16.97
CA GLY A 355 17.09 39.26 -17.54
C GLY A 355 17.33 39.05 -19.04
N LEU A 356 16.43 38.35 -19.74
CA LEU A 356 16.38 38.23 -21.21
C LEU A 356 15.01 38.64 -21.75
N ALA A 357 14.99 39.14 -22.97
CA ALA A 357 13.75 39.45 -23.68
C ALA A 357 12.99 38.15 -24.02
N ARG A 358 11.65 38.17 -23.93
CA ARG A 358 10.80 36.99 -24.04
C ARG A 358 10.99 36.26 -25.37
N GLU A 359 11.14 37.00 -26.45
CA GLU A 359 11.33 36.51 -27.80
C GLU A 359 12.64 35.75 -28.00
N LYS A 360 13.63 35.92 -27.10
CA LYS A 360 14.90 35.20 -27.09
C LYS A 360 14.84 33.91 -26.27
N ILE A 361 13.72 33.61 -25.60
CA ILE A 361 13.59 32.44 -24.73
C ILE A 361 12.71 31.39 -25.42
N THR A 362 13.14 30.14 -25.38
CA THR A 362 12.36 29.00 -25.86
C THR A 362 12.29 27.93 -24.77
N PHE A 363 11.07 27.53 -24.43
CA PHE A 363 10.80 26.37 -23.59
C PHE A 363 10.43 25.21 -24.52
N GLY A 364 10.95 24.01 -24.25
CA GLY A 364 10.65 22.81 -25.04
C GLY A 364 10.44 21.59 -24.15
N PRO A 365 9.83 20.52 -24.68
CA PRO A 365 9.69 19.28 -23.92
C PRO A 365 11.07 18.76 -23.46
N PRO A 366 11.17 17.98 -22.36
CA PRO A 366 12.43 17.43 -21.85
C PRO A 366 12.97 16.32 -22.76
N CYS A 367 13.33 16.70 -23.98
CA CYS A 367 13.72 15.79 -25.05
C CYS A 367 15.24 15.49 -25.07
N LEU A 368 16.01 16.25 -24.30
CA LEU A 368 17.42 15.99 -24.00
C LEU A 368 17.57 15.70 -22.51
N LYS A 369 18.24 14.60 -22.19
CA LYS A 369 18.53 14.25 -20.79
C LYS A 369 19.67 15.13 -20.26
N PRO A 370 19.50 15.77 -19.09
CA PRO A 370 20.60 16.46 -18.42
C PRO A 370 21.67 15.46 -17.97
N PHE A 371 22.90 15.93 -17.87
CA PHE A 371 24.07 15.18 -17.44
C PHE A 371 24.94 16.06 -16.54
N THR A 372 25.67 15.44 -15.63
CA THR A 372 26.48 16.15 -14.63
C THR A 372 27.98 16.06 -14.89
N ASP A 373 28.40 15.17 -15.80
CA ASP A 373 29.79 15.01 -16.25
C ASP A 373 29.86 15.17 -17.77
N ALA A 374 30.65 16.14 -18.23
CA ALA A 374 30.87 16.44 -19.63
C ALA A 374 31.58 15.31 -20.40
N ARG A 375 32.22 14.36 -19.72
CA ARG A 375 32.92 13.21 -20.32
C ARG A 375 32.10 11.92 -20.30
N SER A 376 30.84 11.97 -19.86
CA SER A 376 29.97 10.80 -19.77
C SER A 376 29.47 10.30 -21.14
N ILE A 377 28.91 9.07 -21.16
CA ILE A 377 28.20 8.55 -22.33
C ILE A 377 26.96 9.39 -22.64
N ASP A 378 26.26 9.86 -21.59
CA ASP A 378 25.07 10.68 -21.75
C ASP A 378 25.39 12.06 -22.31
N SER A 379 26.49 12.70 -21.89
CA SER A 379 26.96 13.93 -22.53
C SER A 379 27.29 13.70 -24.00
N SER A 380 27.97 12.61 -24.33
CA SER A 380 28.33 12.28 -25.73
C SER A 380 27.10 12.14 -26.62
N ARG A 381 26.02 11.53 -26.13
CA ARG A 381 24.74 11.41 -26.85
C ARG A 381 24.06 12.76 -27.07
N VAL A 382 24.00 13.60 -26.02
CA VAL A 382 23.40 14.93 -26.13
C VAL A 382 24.20 15.80 -27.09
N LEU A 383 25.53 15.79 -26.99
CA LEU A 383 26.41 16.55 -27.88
C LEU A 383 26.26 16.12 -29.34
N ALA A 384 26.15 14.83 -29.61
CA ALA A 384 25.88 14.34 -30.96
C ALA A 384 24.54 14.85 -31.51
N SER A 385 23.49 14.87 -30.68
CA SER A 385 22.17 15.42 -31.07
C SER A 385 22.24 16.92 -31.33
N VAL A 386 22.87 17.69 -30.43
CA VAL A 386 23.03 19.15 -30.59
C VAL A 386 23.86 19.47 -31.83
N ARG A 387 24.98 18.76 -32.07
CA ARG A 387 25.80 18.92 -33.29
C ARG A 387 25.02 18.64 -34.55
N LYS A 388 24.23 17.57 -34.56
CA LYS A 388 23.41 17.19 -35.72
C LYS A 388 22.35 18.25 -36.05
N GLN A 389 21.75 18.89 -35.04
CA GLN A 389 20.69 19.88 -35.24
C GLN A 389 21.21 21.29 -35.51
N THR A 390 22.29 21.66 -34.82
CA THR A 390 22.87 23.01 -34.89
C THR A 390 23.97 23.15 -35.93
N GLU A 391 24.52 22.05 -36.43
CA GLU A 391 25.67 22.01 -37.35
C GLU A 391 26.92 22.71 -36.76
N ARG A 392 27.02 22.75 -35.42
CA ARG A 392 28.08 23.43 -34.66
C ARG A 392 28.58 22.58 -33.50
N ASP A 393 29.83 22.81 -33.12
CA ASP A 393 30.42 22.25 -31.91
C ASP A 393 30.09 23.10 -30.69
N PRO A 394 29.31 22.59 -29.72
CA PRO A 394 28.99 23.34 -28.52
C PRO A 394 30.17 23.41 -27.55
N VAL A 395 30.34 24.57 -26.91
CA VAL A 395 31.13 24.70 -25.68
C VAL A 395 30.30 24.17 -24.52
N VAL A 396 30.84 23.21 -23.76
CA VAL A 396 30.08 22.43 -22.77
C VAL A 396 30.57 22.72 -21.36
N ALA A 397 29.64 22.94 -20.44
CA ALA A 397 29.91 22.83 -19.01
C ALA A 397 28.84 21.97 -18.34
N ALA A 398 29.26 21.10 -17.43
CA ALA A 398 28.38 20.24 -16.67
C ALA A 398 28.79 20.20 -15.20
N THR A 399 27.82 20.14 -14.29
CA THR A 399 28.04 20.00 -12.85
C THR A 399 26.83 19.33 -12.21
N TYR A 400 26.99 18.75 -11.02
CA TYR A 400 25.83 18.24 -10.28
C TYR A 400 24.92 19.38 -9.80
N ALA A 401 25.48 20.33 -9.04
CA ALA A 401 24.77 21.48 -8.51
C ALA A 401 25.37 22.78 -9.02
N LEU A 402 24.52 23.69 -9.52
CA LEU A 402 24.93 24.96 -10.12
C LEU A 402 24.46 26.16 -9.29
N SER A 403 25.31 27.16 -9.10
CA SER A 403 24.93 28.46 -8.51
C SER A 403 25.11 29.61 -9.51
N ALA A 404 26.29 29.72 -10.10
CA ALA A 404 26.60 30.70 -11.12
C ALA A 404 27.55 30.15 -12.18
N VAL A 405 27.37 30.61 -13.43
CA VAL A 405 28.24 30.30 -14.55
C VAL A 405 28.59 31.56 -15.33
N LYS A 406 29.85 31.69 -15.73
CA LYS A 406 30.31 32.76 -16.62
C LYS A 406 30.45 32.21 -18.03
N VAL A 407 29.74 32.83 -18.97
CA VAL A 407 29.80 32.46 -20.38
C VAL A 407 30.83 33.36 -21.06
N ARG A 408 32.02 32.79 -21.29
CA ARG A 408 33.10 33.36 -22.11
C ARG A 408 33.18 32.57 -23.40
N VAL A 409 32.80 33.20 -24.51
CA VAL A 409 33.02 32.62 -25.83
C VAL A 409 33.76 33.62 -26.68
N SER A 410 34.98 33.24 -27.07
CA SER A 410 35.76 33.90 -28.10
C SER A 410 35.50 33.16 -29.40
N VAL A 411 34.94 33.84 -30.40
CA VAL A 411 34.74 33.28 -31.72
C VAL A 411 36.13 33.13 -32.36
N MET A 412 36.70 31.93 -32.39
CA MET A 412 37.84 31.67 -33.25
C MET A 412 37.32 31.63 -34.70
N SER A 413 37.49 32.73 -35.42
CA SER A 413 37.31 32.76 -36.88
C SER A 413 38.17 31.66 -37.51
N GLY A 414 37.55 30.77 -38.27
CA GLY A 414 38.17 29.53 -38.74
C GLY A 414 39.52 29.72 -39.45
N GLN A 415 40.55 29.06 -38.92
CA GLN A 415 41.63 28.56 -39.75
C GLN A 415 41.35 27.09 -40.05
N ARG A 416 40.95 26.82 -41.30
CA ARG A 416 41.03 25.48 -41.88
C ARG A 416 42.50 25.07 -41.87
N PHE A 417 42.87 24.11 -41.04
CA PHE A 417 44.09 23.32 -41.30
C PHE A 417 43.81 22.49 -42.56
N ARG A 418 44.56 22.80 -43.63
CA ARG A 418 44.71 21.94 -44.80
C ARG A 418 45.58 20.74 -44.46
#